data_AF-A0A9Q3HLK4-F1
#
_entry.id   AF-A0A9Q3HLK4-F1
#
_cell.length_a   1.000
_cell.length_b   1.000
_cell.length_c   1.000
_cell.angle_alpha   90.00
_cell.angle_beta   90.00
_cell.angle_gamma   90.00
#
_symmetry.space_group_name_H-M   'P 1'
#
loop_
_entity.id
_entity.type
_entity.pdbx_description
1 polymer ?
#
loop_
_entity_poly.entity_id
_entity_poly.type
_entity_poly.pdbx_seq_one_letter_code
_entity_poly.pdbx_strand_id
1 'polypeptide(L)'
;MEPDFKEGDEVLVSTLNFNNIKRPKKMRDSFTGEEMFPCGKKTTTPQEIVEMEDSPGPVKKIIKSRNITLNGKYQRHHLVRFKNQTEDKDKWLEEDAIPDGNLYLRRFRASRSTEQSHQK
;
A
#
# COMPACT_ATOMS: atom_id res chain seq x y z
N MET A 1 2.73 2.54 53.02
CA MET A 1 2.23 3.93 53.05
C MET A 1 0.83 3.87 52.50
N GLU A 2 -0.16 3.81 53.38
CA GLU A 2 -1.57 3.79 52.98
C GLU A 2 -2.03 5.24 52.73
N PRO A 3 -2.85 5.48 51.69
CA PRO A 3 -3.34 6.82 51.39
C PRO A 3 -4.50 7.22 52.33
N ASP A 4 -4.35 8.34 53.05
CA ASP A 4 -5.40 8.96 53.87
C ASP A 4 -6.25 9.92 53.03
N PHE A 5 -7.41 9.48 52.57
CA PHE A 5 -8.38 10.34 51.86
C PHE A 5 -9.33 11.01 52.85
N LYS A 6 -9.65 12.30 52.64
CA LYS A 6 -10.64 13.03 53.46
C LYS A 6 -11.86 13.41 52.62
N GLU A 7 -13.03 13.47 53.27
CA GLU A 7 -14.27 13.93 52.62
C GLU A 7 -14.08 15.34 52.06
N GLY A 8 -14.20 15.49 50.74
CA GLY A 8 -13.95 16.75 50.03
C GLY A 8 -12.74 16.75 49.12
N ASP A 9 -11.88 15.72 49.15
CA ASP A 9 -10.78 15.59 48.19
C ASP A 9 -11.29 15.19 46.80
N GLU A 10 -10.97 16.01 45.79
CA GLU A 10 -11.28 15.70 44.39
C GLU A 10 -10.29 14.65 43.86
N VAL A 11 -10.79 13.43 43.65
CA VAL A 11 -10.04 12.34 43.02
C VAL A 11 -10.36 12.25 41.53
N LEU A 12 -9.31 12.24 40.71
CA LEU A 12 -9.44 12.14 39.26
C LEU A 12 -9.81 10.70 38.86
N VAL A 13 -11.09 10.42 38.67
CA VAL A 13 -11.55 9.13 38.15
C VAL A 13 -11.31 9.11 36.64
N SER A 14 -10.25 8.45 36.18
CA SER A 14 -10.05 8.25 34.75
C SER A 14 -11.04 7.21 34.22
N THR A 15 -12.23 7.64 33.83
CA THR A 15 -13.10 6.80 33.01
C THR A 15 -12.45 6.66 31.63
N LEU A 16 -11.97 5.47 31.29
CA LEU A 16 -11.48 5.17 29.94
C LEU A 16 -12.63 5.38 28.95
N ASN A 17 -12.53 6.44 28.14
CA ASN A 17 -13.53 6.79 27.12
C ASN A 17 -13.45 5.79 25.96
N PHE A 18 -14.39 4.86 25.87
CA PHE A 18 -14.48 3.90 24.77
C PHE A 18 -15.08 4.52 23.50
N ASN A 19 -14.51 5.62 23.00
CA ASN A 19 -14.99 6.28 21.78
C ASN A 19 -14.41 5.69 20.47
N ASN A 20 -13.64 4.60 20.56
CA ASN A 20 -13.01 3.93 19.41
C ASN A 20 -13.42 2.45 19.23
N ILE A 21 -14.51 2.02 19.87
CA ILE A 21 -15.19 0.79 19.42
C ILE A 21 -16.04 1.19 18.21
N LYS A 22 -15.38 1.39 17.07
CA LYS A 22 -16.05 1.47 15.77
C LYS A 22 -16.92 0.23 15.67
N ARG A 23 -18.25 0.42 15.75
CA ARG A 23 -19.23 -0.63 15.50
C ARG A 23 -18.85 -1.35 14.20
N PRO A 24 -18.96 -2.69 14.13
CA PRO A 24 -18.72 -3.39 12.88
C PRO A 24 -19.62 -2.78 11.80
N LYS A 25 -18.98 -2.22 10.77
CA LYS A 25 -19.69 -1.69 9.60
C LYS A 25 -20.40 -2.88 8.97
N LYS A 26 -21.73 -2.85 9.00
CA LYS A 26 -22.57 -3.97 8.58
C LYS A 26 -22.12 -4.51 7.22
N MET A 27 -21.87 -5.81 7.20
CA MET A 27 -21.65 -6.68 6.06
C MET A 27 -22.76 -6.42 5.03
N ARG A 28 -22.40 -6.18 3.76
CA ARG A 28 -23.40 -6.11 2.69
C ARG A 28 -23.86 -7.54 2.39
N ASP A 29 -25.16 -7.74 2.41
CA ASP A 29 -25.77 -9.04 2.14
C ASP A 29 -25.49 -9.48 0.71
N SER A 30 -24.94 -10.68 0.58
CA SER A 30 -24.79 -11.42 -0.66
C SER A 30 -26.16 -11.96 -1.08
N PHE A 31 -26.91 -11.32 -1.97
CA PHE A 31 -28.07 -11.97 -2.60
C PHE A 31 -28.31 -11.51 -4.05
N THR A 32 -28.03 -12.45 -4.96
CA THR A 32 -28.66 -12.74 -6.27
C THR A 32 -29.03 -11.63 -7.25
N GLY A 33 -28.37 -11.69 -8.40
CA GLY A 33 -28.89 -11.31 -9.71
C GLY A 33 -28.21 -12.17 -10.77
N GLU A 34 -28.86 -13.26 -11.15
CA GLU A 34 -28.47 -14.16 -12.23
C GLU A 34 -28.31 -13.45 -13.58
N GLU A 35 -27.38 -13.98 -14.38
CA GLU A 35 -27.46 -14.09 -15.83
C GLU A 35 -27.24 -12.83 -16.71
N MET A 36 -26.05 -12.75 -17.30
CA MET A 36 -25.85 -12.88 -18.75
C MET A 36 -24.37 -12.59 -19.08
N PHE A 37 -23.64 -13.63 -19.48
CA PHE A 37 -22.37 -13.46 -20.19
C PHE A 37 -22.66 -13.35 -21.69
N PRO A 38 -22.52 -12.18 -22.33
CA PRO A 38 -22.30 -12.17 -23.76
C PRO A 38 -20.84 -12.58 -24.03
N CYS A 39 -20.64 -13.88 -24.24
CA CYS A 39 -19.54 -14.38 -25.05
C CYS A 39 -19.71 -13.82 -26.46
N GLY A 40 -18.78 -12.97 -26.91
CA GLY A 40 -18.95 -12.27 -28.19
C GLY A 40 -17.69 -11.63 -28.77
N LYS A 41 -16.98 -12.42 -29.57
CA LYS A 41 -16.13 -12.05 -30.73
C LYS A 41 -14.76 -11.40 -30.47
N LYS A 42 -13.72 -12.20 -30.70
CA LYS A 42 -12.35 -11.75 -30.96
C LYS A 42 -12.28 -11.22 -32.40
N THR A 43 -12.24 -9.90 -32.56
CA THR A 43 -11.84 -9.28 -33.83
C THR A 43 -10.38 -8.89 -33.72
N THR A 44 -9.51 -9.66 -34.37
CA THR A 44 -8.09 -9.35 -34.53
C THR A 44 -7.94 -8.23 -35.55
N THR A 45 -7.83 -7.00 -35.05
CA THR A 45 -7.27 -5.88 -35.80
C THR A 45 -5.77 -5.83 -35.48
N PRO A 46 -4.87 -5.82 -36.48
CA PRO A 46 -3.46 -5.56 -36.24
C PRO A 46 -3.34 -4.11 -35.73
N GLN A 47 -3.15 -3.95 -34.43
CA GLN A 47 -2.89 -2.65 -33.84
C GLN A 47 -1.44 -2.29 -34.13
N GLU A 48 -1.29 -1.28 -34.98
CA GLU A 48 -0.12 -0.42 -35.11
C GLU A 48 0.43 -0.11 -33.71
N ILE A 49 1.76 -0.21 -33.56
CA ILE A 49 2.48 -0.08 -32.30
C ILE A 49 2.41 1.38 -31.85
N VAL A 50 1.31 1.76 -31.23
CA VAL A 50 1.21 3.02 -30.52
C VAL A 50 1.88 2.77 -29.18
N GLU A 51 3.07 3.36 -29.00
CA GLU A 51 3.70 3.56 -27.69
C GLU A 51 2.77 4.44 -26.86
N MET A 52 1.76 3.79 -26.23
CA MET A 52 0.81 4.45 -25.35
C MET A 52 1.55 4.86 -24.08
N GLU A 53 1.90 6.14 -24.04
CA GLU A 53 1.97 7.02 -22.87
C GLU A 53 2.21 6.28 -21.54
N ASP A 54 3.43 6.42 -21.01
CA ASP A 54 4.00 5.90 -19.76
C ASP A 54 3.27 6.41 -18.49
N SER A 55 1.94 6.51 -18.51
CA SER A 55 1.16 6.73 -17.29
C SER A 55 1.41 5.53 -16.35
N PRO A 56 2.04 5.75 -15.19
CA PRO A 56 2.41 4.66 -14.32
C PRO A 56 1.12 4.04 -13.80
N GLY A 57 0.81 2.84 -14.29
CA GLY A 57 -0.33 2.06 -13.80
C GLY A 57 -0.26 1.87 -12.28
N PRO A 58 -1.34 1.39 -11.65
CA PRO A 58 -1.38 1.27 -10.20
C PRO A 58 -0.28 0.34 -9.69
N VAL A 59 0.51 0.83 -8.73
CA VAL A 59 1.66 0.10 -8.18
C VAL A 59 1.18 -1.07 -7.31
N LYS A 60 1.83 -2.24 -7.47
CA LYS A 60 1.59 -3.42 -6.62
C LYS A 60 2.49 -3.38 -5.39
N LYS A 61 3.81 -3.31 -5.59
CA LYS A 61 4.81 -3.26 -4.52
C LYS A 61 6.18 -2.78 -5.01
N ILE A 62 7.01 -2.35 -4.06
CA ILE A 62 8.44 -2.13 -4.27
C ILE A 62 9.17 -3.41 -3.85
N ILE A 63 10.10 -3.88 -4.69
CA ILE A 63 10.81 -5.16 -4.48
C ILE A 63 12.23 -4.91 -3.97
N LYS A 64 12.94 -3.98 -4.61
CA LYS A 64 14.34 -3.69 -4.31
C LYS A 64 14.57 -2.19 -4.33
N SER A 65 15.68 -1.79 -3.72
CA SER A 65 16.21 -0.44 -3.80
C SER A 65 17.68 -0.53 -4.18
N ARG A 66 18.14 0.41 -5.00
CA ARG A 66 19.55 0.61 -5.33
C ARG A 66 19.85 2.10 -5.34
N ASN A 67 21.10 2.46 -5.10
CA ASN A 67 21.54 3.83 -5.20
C ASN A 67 22.39 3.97 -6.45
N ILE A 68 22.14 5.02 -7.23
CA ILE A 68 22.88 5.32 -8.45
C ILE A 68 23.25 6.79 -8.47
N THR A 69 24.35 7.11 -9.13
CA THR A 69 24.75 8.49 -9.37
C THR A 69 24.42 8.84 -10.81
N LEU A 70 23.38 9.66 -11.01
CA LEU A 70 22.98 10.17 -12.33
C LEU A 70 23.17 11.69 -12.35
N ASN A 71 23.75 12.24 -13.42
CA ASN A 71 23.99 13.68 -13.57
C ASN A 71 24.76 14.31 -12.40
N GLY A 72 25.69 13.56 -11.81
CA GLY A 72 26.46 13.98 -10.63
C GLY A 72 25.66 14.05 -9.32
N LYS A 73 24.39 13.63 -9.33
CA LYS A 73 23.53 13.58 -8.14
C LYS A 73 23.34 12.15 -7.67
N TYR A 74 23.39 11.98 -6.36
CA TYR A 74 23.09 10.70 -5.73
C TYR A 74 21.58 10.52 -5.63
N GLN A 75 21.04 9.54 -6.33
CA GLN A 75 19.62 9.24 -6.35
C GLN A 75 19.37 7.79 -5.95
N ARG A 76 18.33 7.59 -5.14
CA ARG A 76 17.86 6.27 -4.77
C ARG A 76 16.76 5.86 -5.73
N HIS A 77 16.95 4.72 -6.38
CA HIS A 77 15.97 4.12 -7.27
C HIS A 77 15.35 2.90 -6.59
N HIS A 78 14.07 2.71 -6.86
CA HIS A 78 13.28 1.61 -6.38
C HIS A 78 12.79 0.76 -7.55
N LEU A 79 12.92 -0.56 -7.42
CA LEU A 79 12.37 -1.51 -8.40
C LEU A 79 10.88 -1.69 -8.08
N VAL A 80 10.05 -1.12 -8.94
CA VAL A 80 8.61 -1.07 -8.77
C VAL A 80 7.95 -2.12 -9.63
N ARG A 81 7.10 -2.94 -9.00
CA ARG A 81 6.21 -3.86 -9.69
C ARG A 81 4.82 -3.29 -9.77
N PHE A 82 4.29 -3.21 -10.99
CA PHE A 82 2.95 -2.73 -11.26
C PHE A 82 1.90 -3.83 -11.08
N LYS A 83 0.64 -3.45 -10.82
CA LYS A 83 -0.47 -4.40 -10.80
C LYS A 83 -0.73 -4.91 -12.22
N ASN A 84 -1.11 -6.18 -12.33
CA ASN A 84 -1.48 -6.84 -13.58
C ASN A 84 -0.36 -6.85 -14.66
N GLN A 85 0.90 -6.65 -14.25
CA GLN A 85 2.06 -6.76 -15.12
C GLN A 85 2.96 -7.92 -14.67
N THR A 86 3.68 -8.51 -15.64
CA THR A 86 4.69 -9.55 -15.40
C THR A 86 6.00 -8.94 -14.90
N GLU A 87 6.89 -9.77 -14.37
CA GLU A 87 8.17 -9.32 -13.79
C GLU A 87 9.07 -8.62 -14.82
N ASP A 88 8.92 -8.96 -16.10
CA ASP A 88 9.68 -8.36 -17.20
C ASP A 88 9.39 -6.87 -17.39
N LYS A 89 8.25 -6.39 -16.88
CA LYS A 89 7.84 -4.98 -16.93
C LYS A 89 8.18 -4.21 -15.65
N ASP A 90 8.88 -4.81 -14.69
CA ASP A 90 9.31 -4.12 -13.48
C ASP A 90 10.32 -3.01 -13.85
N LYS A 91 10.07 -1.78 -13.40
CA LYS A 91 10.88 -0.60 -13.75
C LYS A 91 11.60 -0.03 -12.53
N TRP A 92 12.81 0.47 -12.73
CA TRP A 92 13.56 1.24 -11.72
C TRP A 92 13.12 2.71 -11.78
N LEU A 93 12.41 3.17 -10.76
CA LEU A 93 11.90 4.54 -10.68
C LEU A 93 12.55 5.30 -9.52
N GLU A 94 12.64 6.61 -9.67
CA GLU A 94 12.97 7.55 -8.60
C GLU A 94 11.83 7.64 -7.58
N GLU A 95 12.10 8.16 -6.38
CA GLU A 95 11.07 8.28 -5.32
C GLU A 95 9.89 9.16 -5.75
N ASP A 96 10.15 10.25 -6.49
CA ASP A 96 9.13 11.21 -6.91
C ASP A 96 8.31 10.72 -8.11
N ALA A 97 8.85 9.80 -8.90
CA ALA A 97 8.19 9.24 -10.08
C ALA A 97 7.18 8.13 -9.72
N ILE A 98 7.10 7.71 -8.46
CA ILE A 98 6.23 6.61 -8.02
C ILE A 98 4.88 7.16 -7.55
N PRO A 99 3.76 6.75 -8.18
CA PRO A 99 2.45 7.15 -7.69
C PRO A 99 2.18 6.53 -6.30
N ASP A 100 1.71 7.36 -5.37
CA ASP A 100 1.55 7.02 -3.95
C ASP A 100 2.83 6.45 -3.30
N GLY A 101 4.00 6.91 -3.75
CA GLY A 101 5.31 6.36 -3.37
C GLY A 101 5.50 6.19 -1.85
N ASN A 102 5.08 7.17 -1.04
CA ASN A 102 5.25 7.12 0.41
C ASN A 102 4.57 5.90 1.07
N LEU A 103 3.39 5.50 0.60
CA LEU A 103 2.68 4.32 1.10
C LEU A 103 3.49 3.05 0.86
N TYR A 104 4.00 2.89 -0.36
CA TYR A 104 4.74 1.70 -0.76
C TYR A 104 6.15 1.67 -0.17
N LEU A 105 6.80 2.83 -0.04
CA LEU A 105 8.10 2.99 0.61
C LEU A 105 8.03 2.63 2.09
N ARG A 106 6.98 3.08 2.81
CA ARG A 106 6.75 2.71 4.21
C ARG A 106 6.63 1.18 4.36
N ARG A 107 5.82 0.54 3.51
CA ARG A 107 5.63 -0.92 3.53
C ARG A 107 6.93 -1.67 3.24
N PHE A 108 7.70 -1.22 2.25
CA PHE A 108 8.98 -1.80 1.88
C PHE A 108 10.03 -1.71 3.00
N ARG A 109 10.10 -0.56 3.70
CA ARG A 109 10.98 -0.40 4.87
C ARG A 109 10.59 -1.33 6.02
N ALA A 110 9.28 -1.48 6.27
CA ALA A 110 8.77 -2.39 7.29
C ALA A 110 9.10 -3.86 6.97
N SER A 111 8.92 -4.30 5.72
CA SER A 111 9.20 -5.69 5.33
C SER A 111 10.69 -6.05 5.36
N ARG A 112 11.58 -5.10 5.01
CA ARG A 112 13.03 -5.28 5.13
C ARG A 112 13.47 -5.52 6.58
N SER A 113 12.82 -4.85 7.54
CA SER A 113 13.15 -4.99 8.96
C SER A 113 12.83 -6.38 9.52
N THR A 114 11.73 -6.99 9.05
CA THR A 114 11.32 -8.32 9.53
C THR A 114 12.18 -9.44 8.98
N GLU A 115 12.63 -9.34 7.72
CA GLU A 115 13.48 -10.34 7.08
C GLU A 115 14.86 -10.44 7.74
N GLN A 116 15.43 -9.31 8.18
CA GLN A 116 16.71 -9.30 8.90
C GLN A 116 16.60 -9.88 10.32
N SER A 117 15.43 -9.79 10.95
CA SER A 117 15.22 -10.27 12.31
C SER A 117 15.07 -11.79 12.42
N HIS A 118 14.72 -12.50 11.33
CA HIS A 118 14.55 -13.96 11.34
C HIS A 118 15.87 -14.74 11.14
N GLN A 119 16.98 -14.05 10.91
CA GLN A 119 18.31 -14.66 10.73
C GLN A 119 19.19 -14.62 11.99
N LYS A 120 18.60 -14.42 13.17
CA LYS A 120 19.34 -14.28 14.43
C LYS A 120 18.99 -15.35 15.46
#